data_AF-A0A6N8EXC8-F1
#
_entry.id   AF-A0A6N8EXC8-F1
#
_cell.length_a   1.000
_cell.length_b   1.000
_cell.length_c   1.000
_cell.angle_alpha   90.00
_cell.angle_beta   90.00
_cell.angle_gamma   90.00
#
_symmetry.space_group_name_H-M   'P 1'
#
loop_
_entity.id
_entity.type
_entity.pdbx_description
1 polymer ?
#
loop_
_entity_poly.entity_id
_entity_poly.type
_entity_poly.pdbx_seq_one_letter_code
_entity_poly.pdbx_strand_id
1 'polypeptide(L)'
;MGFEKLLDYTNEVYDRLGIAVVNKRPTPVKVTKSSGRRVLAGFFEKKSTVDYDGAYRNRRIDFEAKSVESLDRFDLNRVENHQYEHLEKCHKQGSIAFVLIEFVKHRKTYLLPFITLQSYWAEARRGGRKSIRIEELDIHAFEVLSAGVPLDYLDAVNRVWFADVPECFRDLGFTRIPSPDEFDTRLRVLKNRWHPDLLKDGGAALKELQQAAEAAKRYLGGQHS
;
A
#
# COMPACT_ATOMS: atom_id res chain seq x y z
N MET A 1 -1.62 -20.69 12.73
CA MET A 1 -0.89 -19.60 13.43
C MET A 1 -1.64 -18.32 13.09
N GLY A 2 -1.93 -17.45 14.06
CA GLY A 2 -2.73 -16.24 13.77
C GLY A 2 -1.94 -15.23 12.93
N PHE A 3 -2.63 -14.45 12.10
CA PHE A 3 -2.04 -13.47 11.16
C PHE A 3 -1.00 -12.56 11.81
N GLU A 4 -1.33 -12.01 12.98
CA GLU A 4 -0.46 -11.13 13.75
C GLU A 4 0.86 -11.82 14.13
N LYS A 5 0.80 -13.07 14.62
CA LYS A 5 2.01 -13.83 14.98
C LYS A 5 2.87 -14.15 13.75
N LEU A 6 2.24 -14.33 12.60
CA LEU A 6 2.94 -14.55 11.33
C LEU A 6 3.69 -13.28 10.89
N LEU A 7 3.05 -12.12 11.03
CA LEU A 7 3.65 -10.82 10.76
C LEU A 7 4.81 -10.52 11.71
N ASP A 8 4.62 -10.72 13.02
CA ASP A 8 5.66 -10.52 14.03
C ASP A 8 6.88 -11.40 13.73
N TYR A 9 6.67 -12.70 13.46
CA TYR A 9 7.75 -13.60 13.07
C TYR A 9 8.45 -13.17 11.77
N THR A 10 7.69 -12.72 10.78
CA THR A 10 8.24 -12.22 9.52
C THR A 10 9.12 -10.99 9.77
N ASN A 11 8.67 -10.05 10.60
CA ASN A 11 9.42 -8.86 10.96
C ASN A 11 10.72 -9.21 11.71
N GLU A 12 10.69 -10.18 12.62
CA GLU A 12 11.89 -10.70 13.29
C GLU A 12 12.89 -11.33 12.30
N VAL A 13 12.40 -12.02 11.26
CA VAL A 13 13.28 -12.55 10.20
C VAL A 13 13.90 -11.41 9.38
N TYR A 14 13.14 -10.39 9.00
CA TYR A 14 13.70 -9.23 8.30
C TYR A 14 14.79 -8.51 9.10
N ASP A 15 14.57 -8.31 10.40
CA ASP A 15 15.53 -7.65 11.28
C ASP A 15 16.82 -8.48 11.42
N ARG A 16 16.69 -9.79 11.69
CA ARG A 16 17.85 -10.71 11.79
C ARG A 16 18.67 -10.79 10.51
N LEU A 17 18.03 -10.66 9.34
CA LEU A 17 18.71 -10.66 8.05
C LEU A 17 19.21 -9.27 7.62
N GLY A 18 18.96 -8.23 8.41
CA GLY A 18 19.35 -6.85 8.06
C GLY A 18 18.59 -6.28 6.87
N ILE A 19 17.41 -6.82 6.54
CA ILE A 19 16.59 -6.42 5.39
C ILE A 19 15.78 -5.17 5.73
N ALA A 20 15.10 -5.17 6.87
CA ALA A 20 14.26 -4.08 7.35
C ALA A 20 14.14 -4.11 8.87
N VAL A 21 13.87 -2.95 9.48
CA VAL A 21 13.55 -2.84 10.91
C VAL A 21 12.10 -2.41 11.03
N VAL A 22 11.21 -3.35 11.34
CA VAL A 22 9.75 -3.11 11.45
C VAL A 22 9.26 -3.68 12.77
N ASN A 23 8.49 -2.89 13.51
CA ASN A 23 8.02 -3.25 14.85
C ASN A 23 6.52 -3.05 14.98
N LYS A 24 5.91 -3.89 15.80
CA LYS A 24 4.54 -3.68 16.27
C LYS A 24 4.54 -2.63 17.38
N ARG A 25 3.66 -1.64 17.28
CA ARG A 25 3.44 -0.65 18.33
C ARG A 25 2.71 -1.30 19.51
N PRO A 26 3.20 -1.12 20.75
CA PRO A 26 2.53 -1.66 21.93
C PRO A 26 1.18 -0.99 22.13
N THR A 27 0.21 -1.75 22.65
CA THR A 27 -1.09 -1.18 23.02
C THR A 27 -0.89 -0.11 24.11
N PRO A 28 -1.36 1.12 23.89
CA PRO A 28 -1.15 2.19 24.87
C PRO A 28 -1.96 1.93 26.13
N VAL A 29 -1.30 2.01 27.29
CA VAL A 29 -1.90 1.82 28.61
C VAL A 29 -1.59 3.03 29.47
N LYS A 30 -2.63 3.66 29.99
CA LYS A 30 -2.50 4.68 31.03
C LYS A 30 -2.38 4.01 32.38
N VAL A 31 -1.18 4.02 32.93
CA VAL A 31 -0.91 3.48 34.26
C VAL A 31 -1.40 4.45 35.33
N THR A 32 -2.33 4.00 36.18
CA THR A 32 -2.83 4.79 37.32
C THR A 32 -2.16 4.40 38.63
N LYS A 33 -1.61 3.19 38.72
CA LYS A 33 -0.83 2.73 39.87
C LYS A 33 0.27 1.76 39.42
N SER A 34 1.49 1.95 39.94
CA SER A 34 2.64 1.06 39.70
C SER A 34 3.42 0.78 40.98
N SER A 35 4.21 -0.29 40.97
CA SER A 35 5.25 -0.56 41.95
C SER A 35 6.50 -1.01 41.21
N GLY A 36 7.53 -0.16 41.19
CA GLY A 36 8.70 -0.35 40.36
C GLY A 36 8.33 -0.53 38.88
N ARG A 37 8.77 -1.64 38.27
CA ARG A 37 8.47 -2.00 36.86
C ARG A 37 7.10 -2.66 36.67
N ARG A 38 6.34 -2.91 37.74
CA ARG A 38 5.05 -3.62 37.66
C ARG A 38 3.89 -2.62 37.62
N VAL A 39 3.05 -2.72 36.58
CA VAL A 39 1.76 -2.03 36.50
C VAL A 39 0.78 -2.73 37.46
N LEU A 40 0.22 -1.99 38.41
CA LEU A 40 -0.74 -2.50 39.39
C LEU A 40 -2.19 -2.16 39.02
N ALA A 41 -2.41 -1.02 38.36
CA ALA A 41 -3.69 -0.61 37.82
C ALA A 41 -3.50 0.35 36.65
N GLY A 42 -4.43 0.34 35.70
CA GLY A 42 -4.43 1.24 34.56
C GLY A 42 -5.65 1.02 33.67
N PHE A 43 -5.81 1.89 32.68
CA PHE A 43 -6.85 1.79 31.67
C PHE A 43 -6.19 1.77 30.29
N PHE A 44 -6.75 1.01 29.36
CA PHE A 44 -6.33 1.08 27.96
C PHE A 44 -6.68 2.45 27.39
N GLU A 45 -5.74 3.06 26.68
CA GLU A 45 -6.01 4.28 25.93
C GLU A 45 -6.44 3.93 24.50
N LYS A 46 -7.22 4.84 23.89
CA LYS A 46 -7.59 4.68 22.50
C LYS A 46 -6.34 4.82 21.63
N LYS A 47 -6.11 3.83 20.75
CA LYS A 47 -5.06 3.94 19.73
C LYS A 47 -5.33 5.18 18.87
N SER A 48 -4.25 5.90 18.53
CA SER A 48 -4.29 7.09 17.68
C SER A 48 -3.52 6.90 16.38
N THR A 49 -2.92 5.72 16.19
CA THR A 49 -2.03 5.40 15.07
C THR A 49 -2.25 3.97 14.58
N VAL A 50 -1.51 3.60 13.54
CA VAL A 50 -1.46 2.21 13.06
C VAL A 50 -0.66 1.28 13.97
N ASP A 51 -0.82 -0.02 13.75
CA ASP A 51 -0.20 -1.07 14.56
C ASP A 51 1.28 -1.36 14.23
N TYR A 52 1.78 -1.03 13.04
CA TYR A 52 3.16 -1.33 12.65
C TYR A 52 3.86 -0.13 12.02
N ASP A 53 5.14 0.06 12.36
CA ASP A 53 6.01 1.03 11.72
C ASP A 53 7.47 0.60 11.72
N GLY A 54 8.25 1.23 10.84
CA GLY A 54 9.65 0.86 10.67
C GLY A 54 10.38 1.62 9.57
N ALA A 55 11.51 1.06 9.16
CA ALA A 55 12.35 1.57 8.09
C ALA A 55 12.78 0.45 7.14
N TYR A 56 12.74 0.75 5.85
CA TYR A 56 13.19 -0.12 4.78
C TYR A 56 13.75 0.71 3.63
N ARG A 57 14.96 0.38 3.14
CA ARG A 57 15.65 1.09 2.04
C ARG A 57 15.60 2.63 2.18
N ASN A 58 15.99 3.14 3.35
CA ASN A 58 15.98 4.57 3.70
C ASN A 58 14.61 5.26 3.64
N ARG A 59 13.51 4.51 3.61
CA ARG A 59 12.16 5.04 3.69
C ARG A 59 11.46 4.54 4.94
N ARG A 60 10.67 5.43 5.53
CA ARG A 60 9.75 5.05 6.60
C ARG A 60 8.65 4.15 6.02
N ILE A 61 8.27 3.14 6.79
CA ILE A 61 7.10 2.30 6.55
C ILE A 61 6.13 2.53 7.71
N ASP A 62 4.84 2.73 7.42
CA ASP A 62 3.76 2.72 8.41
C ASP A 62 2.59 1.91 7.83
N PHE A 63 2.12 0.86 8.52
CA PHE A 63 1.00 0.06 8.03
C PHE A 63 0.12 -0.49 9.13
N GLU A 64 -1.09 -0.85 8.71
CA GLU A 64 -2.09 -1.53 9.53
C GLU A 64 -2.30 -2.96 9.02
N ALA A 65 -2.66 -3.90 9.89
CA ALA A 65 -2.93 -5.29 9.51
C ALA A 65 -4.32 -5.72 9.98
N LYS A 66 -5.14 -6.27 9.08
CA LYS A 66 -6.50 -6.74 9.38
C LYS A 66 -6.73 -8.14 8.80
N SER A 67 -7.47 -8.97 9.52
CA SER A 67 -7.86 -10.30 9.05
C SER A 67 -9.39 -10.40 8.92
N VAL A 68 -9.84 -11.04 7.84
CA VAL A 68 -11.23 -11.29 7.47
C VAL A 68 -11.45 -12.80 7.47
N GLU A 69 -12.21 -13.28 8.45
CA GLU A 69 -12.40 -14.72 8.67
C GLU A 69 -13.24 -15.39 7.57
N SER A 70 -14.45 -14.90 7.34
CA SER A 70 -15.48 -15.63 6.56
C SER A 70 -16.08 -14.86 5.38
N LEU A 71 -15.89 -13.54 5.32
CA LEU A 71 -16.48 -12.70 4.29
C LEU A 71 -15.61 -12.66 3.02
N ASP A 72 -16.26 -12.47 1.88
CA ASP A 72 -15.61 -12.31 0.56
C ASP A 72 -15.38 -10.81 0.24
N ARG A 73 -15.34 -9.97 1.27
CA ARG A 73 -15.11 -8.53 1.18
C ARG A 73 -14.42 -7.98 2.44
N PHE A 74 -13.71 -6.88 2.26
CA PHE A 74 -13.15 -6.06 3.32
C PHE A 74 -14.05 -4.85 3.57
N ASP A 75 -14.68 -4.78 4.74
CA ASP A 75 -15.47 -3.62 5.15
C ASP A 75 -14.55 -2.47 5.58
N LEU A 76 -14.72 -1.27 5.01
CA LEU A 76 -13.80 -0.14 5.21
C LEU A 76 -13.72 0.32 6.67
N ASN A 77 -14.80 0.17 7.45
CA ASN A 77 -14.83 0.50 8.87
C ASN A 77 -13.90 -0.35 9.74
N ARG A 78 -13.30 -1.42 9.20
CA ARG A 78 -12.25 -2.20 9.85
C ARG A 78 -10.95 -1.42 10.01
N VAL A 79 -10.70 -0.46 9.12
CA VAL A 79 -9.71 0.59 9.34
C VAL A 79 -10.42 1.71 10.11
N GLU A 80 -9.96 2.02 11.31
CA GLU A 80 -10.58 3.11 12.08
C GLU A 80 -10.17 4.48 11.53
N ASN A 81 -10.99 5.51 11.72
CA ASN A 81 -10.71 6.88 11.23
C ASN A 81 -9.31 7.36 11.63
N HIS A 82 -8.89 7.10 12.87
CA HIS A 82 -7.58 7.52 13.36
C HIS A 82 -6.41 6.79 12.64
N GLN A 83 -6.61 5.51 12.26
CA GLN A 83 -5.64 4.74 11.48
C GLN A 83 -5.54 5.30 10.06
N TYR A 84 -6.69 5.58 9.43
CA TYR A 84 -6.75 6.21 8.11
C TYR A 84 -6.05 7.59 8.10
N GLU A 85 -6.36 8.45 9.07
CA GLU A 85 -5.76 9.78 9.19
C GLU A 85 -4.25 9.71 9.45
N HIS A 86 -3.79 8.71 10.22
CA HIS A 86 -2.36 8.47 10.41
C HIS A 86 -1.67 8.08 9.11
N LEU A 87 -2.22 7.09 8.38
CA LEU A 87 -1.70 6.67 7.08
C LEU A 87 -1.69 7.83 6.07
N GLU A 88 -2.72 8.68 6.07
CA GLU A 88 -2.80 9.86 5.21
C GLU A 88 -1.67 10.84 5.50
N LYS A 89 -1.43 11.15 6.78
CA LYS A 89 -0.34 12.05 7.21
C LYS A 89 1.02 11.47 6.81
N CYS A 90 1.25 10.19 7.07
CA CYS A 90 2.50 9.51 6.72
C CYS A 90 2.73 9.49 5.20
N HIS A 91 1.69 9.15 4.43
CA HIS A 91 1.75 9.17 2.96
C HIS A 91 2.13 10.56 2.41
N LYS A 92 1.51 11.63 2.93
CA LYS A 92 1.83 13.01 2.55
C LYS A 92 3.28 13.41 2.83
N GLN A 93 3.95 12.75 3.77
CA GLN A 93 5.37 12.96 4.09
C GLN A 93 6.31 11.97 3.37
N GLY A 94 5.79 11.19 2.42
CA GLY A 94 6.59 10.26 1.62
C GLY A 94 6.85 8.89 2.28
N SER A 95 6.18 8.58 3.40
CA SER A 95 6.21 7.24 3.99
C SER A 95 5.56 6.21 3.05
N ILE A 96 6.05 4.98 3.09
CA ILE A 96 5.40 3.82 2.48
C ILE A 96 4.23 3.44 3.40
N ALA A 97 3.02 3.83 2.98
CA ALA A 97 1.80 3.68 3.76
C ALA A 97 0.84 2.70 3.08
N PHE A 98 0.40 1.66 3.80
CA PHE A 98 -0.50 0.62 3.28
C PHE A 98 -1.30 -0.09 4.38
N VAL A 99 -2.21 -0.98 3.97
CA VAL A 99 -2.91 -1.92 4.84
C VAL A 99 -2.67 -3.34 4.33
N LEU A 100 -2.30 -4.26 5.21
CA LEU A 100 -2.32 -5.70 4.93
C LEU A 100 -3.67 -6.29 5.30
N ILE A 101 -4.26 -7.03 4.37
CA ILE A 101 -5.61 -7.60 4.51
C ILE A 101 -5.52 -9.10 4.25
N GLU A 102 -5.67 -9.91 5.29
CA GLU A 102 -5.79 -11.36 5.17
C GLU A 102 -7.26 -11.75 4.98
N PHE A 103 -7.52 -12.67 4.05
CA PHE A 103 -8.78 -13.39 3.90
C PHE A 103 -8.56 -14.86 4.26
N VAL A 104 -8.91 -15.24 5.50
CA VAL A 104 -8.62 -16.58 6.05
C VAL A 104 -9.30 -17.67 5.23
N LYS A 105 -10.59 -17.51 4.93
CA LYS A 105 -11.36 -18.43 4.07
C LYS A 105 -10.70 -18.68 2.71
N HIS A 106 -10.08 -17.66 2.13
CA HIS A 106 -9.49 -17.71 0.78
C HIS A 106 -7.99 -18.01 0.80
N ARG A 107 -7.35 -18.00 1.98
CA ARG A 107 -5.89 -18.14 2.16
C ARG A 107 -5.09 -17.13 1.33
N LYS A 108 -5.65 -15.93 1.14
CA LYS A 108 -4.99 -14.83 0.43
C LYS A 108 -4.69 -13.69 1.39
N THR A 109 -3.56 -13.04 1.19
CA THR A 109 -3.24 -11.78 1.86
C THR A 109 -2.93 -10.74 0.81
N TYR A 110 -3.44 -9.53 0.98
CA TYR A 110 -3.21 -8.42 0.06
C TYR A 110 -2.52 -7.27 0.77
N LEU A 111 -1.60 -6.62 0.06
CA LEU A 111 -1.12 -5.28 0.34
C LEU A 111 -1.97 -4.29 -0.44
N LEU A 112 -2.72 -3.46 0.28
CA LEU A 112 -3.51 -2.35 -0.26
C LEU A 112 -2.76 -1.03 -0.02
N PRO A 113 -2.16 -0.41 -1.06
CA PRO A 113 -1.50 0.89 -0.91
C PRO A 113 -2.46 1.96 -0.41
N PHE A 114 -1.96 2.92 0.38
CA PHE A 114 -2.81 3.98 0.93
C PHE A 114 -3.54 4.77 -0.17
N ILE A 115 -2.90 5.02 -1.32
CA ILE A 115 -3.54 5.74 -2.43
C ILE A 115 -4.79 5.02 -2.95
N THR A 116 -4.75 3.68 -3.03
CA THR A 116 -5.91 2.86 -3.40
C THR A 116 -6.97 2.90 -2.31
N LEU A 117 -6.57 2.76 -1.04
CA LEU A 117 -7.48 2.88 0.10
C LEU A 117 -8.20 4.24 0.10
N GLN A 118 -7.46 5.32 -0.18
CA GLN A 118 -7.99 6.69 -0.23
C GLN A 118 -9.10 6.83 -1.28
N SER A 119 -8.96 6.21 -2.46
CA SER A 119 -10.01 6.20 -3.48
C SER A 119 -11.30 5.58 -2.97
N TYR A 120 -11.23 4.34 -2.44
CA TYR A 120 -12.40 3.66 -1.86
C TYR A 120 -13.00 4.43 -0.68
N TRP A 121 -12.17 5.02 0.16
CA TRP A 121 -12.61 5.81 1.31
C TRP A 121 -13.37 7.08 0.88
N ALA A 122 -12.88 7.77 -0.15
CA ALA A 122 -13.51 8.97 -0.69
C ALA A 122 -14.85 8.66 -1.38
N GLU A 123 -14.95 7.52 -2.07
CA GLU A 123 -16.22 7.06 -2.66
C GLU A 123 -17.25 6.72 -1.59
N ALA A 124 -16.85 5.97 -0.56
CA ALA A 124 -17.72 5.63 0.57
C ALA A 124 -18.27 6.88 1.27
N ARG A 125 -17.44 7.93 1.42
CA ARG A 125 -17.86 9.23 1.97
C ARG A 125 -18.86 9.99 1.09
N ARG A 126 -18.82 9.77 -0.22
CA ARG A 126 -19.77 10.33 -1.19
C ARG A 126 -21.08 9.53 -1.30
N GLY A 127 -21.30 8.55 -0.41
CA GLY A 127 -22.48 7.69 -0.43
C GLY A 127 -22.32 6.42 -1.26
N GLY A 128 -21.11 6.15 -1.77
CA GLY A 128 -20.78 4.91 -2.46
C GLY A 128 -20.66 3.70 -1.52
N ARG A 129 -20.13 2.59 -2.06
CA ARG A 129 -20.01 1.33 -1.31
C ARG A 129 -18.97 1.45 -0.19
N LYS A 130 -19.28 0.86 0.97
CA LYS A 130 -18.45 0.93 2.20
C LYS A 130 -17.58 -0.31 2.42
N SER A 131 -17.29 -1.04 1.36
CA SER A 131 -16.52 -2.27 1.37
C SER A 131 -15.84 -2.52 0.02
N ILE A 132 -14.78 -3.32 0.03
CA ILE A 132 -14.00 -3.74 -1.15
C ILE A 132 -14.15 -5.25 -1.27
N ARG A 133 -14.64 -5.76 -2.40
CA ARG A 133 -14.73 -7.21 -2.59
C ARG A 133 -13.36 -7.82 -2.91
N ILE A 134 -13.19 -9.11 -2.65
CA ILE A 134 -11.92 -9.79 -2.93
C ILE A 134 -11.53 -9.70 -4.41
N GLU A 135 -12.49 -9.79 -5.33
CA GLU A 135 -12.22 -9.69 -6.77
C GLU A 135 -11.71 -8.30 -7.17
N GLU A 136 -12.06 -7.27 -6.41
CA GLU A 136 -11.55 -5.91 -6.63
C GLU A 136 -10.15 -5.75 -6.02
N LEU A 137 -9.83 -6.46 -4.95
CA LEU A 137 -8.47 -6.51 -4.41
C LEU A 137 -7.52 -7.28 -5.34
N ASP A 138 -8.00 -8.31 -6.05
CA ASP A 138 -7.22 -8.99 -7.09
C ASP A 138 -6.77 -8.05 -8.22
N ILE A 139 -7.50 -6.94 -8.44
CA ILE A 139 -7.21 -5.95 -9.49
C ILE A 139 -6.44 -4.75 -8.94
N HIS A 140 -6.85 -4.24 -7.77
CA HIS A 140 -6.42 -2.94 -7.26
C HIS A 140 -5.42 -3.02 -6.10
N ALA A 141 -5.12 -4.21 -5.61
CA ALA A 141 -4.15 -4.48 -4.55
C ALA A 141 -3.11 -5.52 -5.02
N PHE A 142 -2.13 -5.81 -4.17
CA PHE A 142 -1.03 -6.71 -4.48
C PHE A 142 -1.11 -7.94 -3.59
N GLU A 143 -1.29 -9.11 -4.18
CA GLU A 143 -1.24 -10.35 -3.40
C GLU A 143 0.16 -10.54 -2.80
N VAL A 144 0.19 -10.82 -1.51
CA VAL A 144 1.40 -11.07 -0.72
C VAL A 144 1.60 -12.57 -0.63
N LEU A 145 2.67 -13.02 -1.26
CA LEU A 145 3.05 -14.42 -1.30
C LEU A 145 4.13 -14.72 -0.26
N SER A 146 4.29 -16.00 0.05
CA SER A 146 5.45 -16.46 0.82
C SER A 146 6.67 -16.58 -0.10
N ALA A 147 7.76 -15.90 0.22
CA ALA A 147 9.02 -15.96 -0.52
C ALA A 147 10.19 -15.92 0.48
N GLY A 148 10.70 -17.09 0.90
CA GLY A 148 11.76 -17.19 1.91
C GLY A 148 11.32 -16.88 3.35
N VAL A 149 10.27 -16.05 3.53
CA VAL A 149 9.55 -15.83 4.79
C VAL A 149 8.06 -16.16 4.65
N PRO A 150 7.35 -16.43 5.76
CA PRO A 150 5.96 -16.89 5.66
C PRO A 150 4.98 -15.88 5.05
N LEU A 151 5.23 -14.58 5.20
CA LEU A 151 4.41 -13.52 4.61
C LEU A 151 5.30 -12.40 4.07
N ASP A 152 5.81 -12.55 2.85
CA ASP A 152 6.79 -11.62 2.28
C ASP A 152 6.13 -10.35 1.72
N TYR A 153 5.64 -9.50 2.64
CA TYR A 153 5.06 -8.22 2.24
C TYR A 153 6.11 -7.24 1.69
N LEU A 154 7.41 -7.44 1.97
CA LEU A 154 8.44 -6.55 1.45
C LEU A 154 8.69 -6.78 -0.05
N ASP A 155 8.48 -8.00 -0.56
CA ASP A 155 8.41 -8.26 -2.00
C ASP A 155 7.32 -7.41 -2.67
N ALA A 156 6.10 -7.43 -2.12
CA ALA A 156 5.02 -6.57 -2.61
C ALA A 156 5.37 -5.08 -2.49
N VAL A 157 6.01 -4.65 -1.38
CA VAL A 157 6.50 -3.27 -1.23
C VAL A 157 7.51 -2.94 -2.33
N ASN A 158 8.43 -3.84 -2.66
CA ASN A 158 9.38 -3.63 -3.75
C ASN A 158 8.65 -3.44 -5.08
N ARG A 159 7.69 -4.30 -5.42
CA ARG A 159 6.90 -4.17 -6.65
C ARG A 159 6.17 -2.83 -6.78
N VAL A 160 5.68 -2.28 -5.67
CA VAL A 160 4.87 -1.05 -5.67
C VAL A 160 5.73 0.22 -5.61
N TRP A 161 6.77 0.23 -4.76
CA TRP A 161 7.51 1.46 -4.44
C TRP A 161 8.95 1.49 -4.96
N PHE A 162 9.53 0.34 -5.31
CA PHE A 162 10.95 0.25 -5.66
C PHE A 162 11.24 -0.53 -6.94
N ALA A 163 10.21 -1.00 -7.65
CA ALA A 163 10.37 -1.62 -8.95
C ALA A 163 11.04 -0.60 -9.87
N ASP A 164 12.09 -1.03 -10.57
CA ASP A 164 12.68 -0.22 -11.62
C ASP A 164 11.56 0.19 -12.55
N VAL A 165 11.34 1.50 -12.62
CA VAL A 165 10.34 2.09 -13.50
C VAL A 165 10.75 1.67 -14.90
N PRO A 166 9.95 0.83 -15.60
CA PRO A 166 10.25 0.53 -16.98
C PRO A 166 10.38 1.84 -17.76
N GLU A 167 11.29 1.89 -18.72
CA GLU A 167 11.62 3.11 -19.46
C GLU A 167 10.36 3.80 -20.02
N CYS A 168 9.40 3.01 -20.50
CA CYS A 168 8.10 3.50 -20.97
C CYS A 168 7.30 4.32 -19.94
N PHE A 169 7.45 4.07 -18.64
CA PHE A 169 6.83 4.92 -17.61
C PHE A 169 7.69 6.15 -17.30
N ARG A 170 9.03 6.05 -17.38
CA ARG A 170 9.92 7.21 -17.21
C ARG A 170 9.69 8.23 -18.32
N ASP A 171 9.51 7.77 -19.55
CA ASP A 171 9.23 8.61 -20.73
C ASP A 171 7.91 9.40 -20.57
N LEU A 172 6.94 8.82 -19.84
CA LEU A 172 5.69 9.48 -19.49
C LEU A 172 5.82 10.40 -18.25
N GLY A 173 7.00 10.45 -17.64
CA GLY A 173 7.36 11.27 -16.50
C GLY A 173 7.00 10.66 -15.15
N PHE A 174 6.90 9.34 -15.06
CA PHE A 174 6.70 8.65 -13.78
C PHE A 174 8.03 8.28 -13.13
N THR A 175 8.08 8.39 -11.81
CA THR A 175 9.22 7.99 -10.97
C THR A 175 8.98 6.69 -10.20
N ARG A 176 7.80 6.09 -10.38
CA ARG A 176 7.40 4.75 -9.92
C ARG A 176 6.37 4.18 -10.90
N ILE A 177 6.05 2.89 -10.82
CA ILE A 177 4.90 2.34 -11.57
C ILE A 177 3.61 3.00 -11.00
N PRO A 178 2.80 3.69 -11.84
CA PRO A 178 1.58 4.37 -11.40
C PRO A 178 0.41 3.39 -11.21
N SER A 179 -0.58 3.76 -10.40
CA SER A 179 -1.88 3.06 -10.40
C SER A 179 -2.62 3.29 -11.74
N PRO A 180 -3.65 2.48 -12.07
CA PRO A 180 -4.45 2.70 -13.28
C PRO A 180 -5.02 4.13 -13.38
N ASP A 181 -5.53 4.67 -12.26
CA ASP A 181 -6.09 6.03 -12.22
C ASP A 181 -5.02 7.12 -12.41
N GLU A 182 -3.85 6.96 -11.80
CA GLU A 182 -2.72 7.87 -11.95
C GLU A 182 -2.19 7.86 -13.39
N PHE A 183 -2.13 6.67 -13.99
CA PHE A 183 -1.75 6.46 -15.37
C PHE A 183 -2.73 7.16 -16.33
N ASP A 184 -4.03 6.90 -16.17
CA ASP A 184 -5.08 7.50 -17.01
C ASP A 184 -5.13 9.01 -16.87
N THR A 185 -5.00 9.53 -15.65
CA THR A 185 -4.96 10.97 -15.38
C THR A 185 -3.77 11.62 -16.08
N ARG A 186 -2.58 11.01 -15.99
CA ARG A 186 -1.38 11.51 -16.65
C ARG A 186 -1.52 11.50 -18.17
N LEU A 187 -2.07 10.42 -18.75
CA LEU A 187 -2.31 10.35 -20.19
C LEU A 187 -3.28 11.42 -20.67
N ARG A 188 -4.32 11.75 -19.90
CA ARG A 188 -5.24 12.87 -20.21
C ARG A 188 -4.51 14.22 -20.19
N VAL A 189 -3.66 14.46 -19.19
CA VAL A 189 -2.86 15.69 -19.10
C VAL A 189 -1.90 15.82 -20.27
N LEU A 190 -1.21 14.73 -20.64
CA LEU A 190 -0.29 14.71 -21.78
C LEU A 190 -1.03 14.99 -23.08
N LYS A 191 -2.19 14.34 -23.31
CA LYS A 191 -3.07 14.59 -24.47
C LYS A 191 -3.47 16.05 -24.62
N ASN A 192 -3.86 16.69 -23.53
CA ASN A 192 -4.27 18.10 -23.54
C ASN A 192 -3.09 19.07 -23.70
N ARG A 193 -1.86 18.63 -23.37
CA ARG A 193 -0.62 19.39 -23.50
C ARG A 193 0.13 19.14 -24.82
N TRP A 194 -0.41 18.34 -25.73
CA TRP A 194 0.14 18.15 -27.08
C TRP A 194 0.05 19.46 -27.87
N HIS A 195 1.01 20.35 -27.60
CA HIS A 195 1.20 21.65 -28.24
C HIS A 195 1.80 21.46 -29.63
N PRO A 196 1.52 22.34 -30.61
CA PRO A 196 2.22 22.34 -31.92
C PRO A 196 3.76 22.41 -31.82
N ASP A 197 4.29 22.75 -30.64
CA ASP A 197 5.72 22.79 -30.38
C ASP A 197 6.36 21.40 -30.20
N LEU A 198 5.57 20.40 -29.79
CA LEU A 198 5.98 18.98 -29.73
C LEU A 198 5.95 18.30 -31.11
N LEU A 199 5.47 19.01 -32.15
CA LEU A 199 5.47 18.57 -33.55
C LEU A 199 6.60 19.21 -34.37
N LYS A 200 7.44 20.06 -33.74
CA LYS A 200 8.54 20.78 -34.40
C LYS A 200 9.62 19.87 -35.00
N ASP A 201 9.72 18.62 -34.52
CA ASP A 201 10.66 17.60 -34.97
C ASP A 201 10.07 16.64 -36.04
N GLY A 202 8.93 16.99 -36.64
CA GLY A 202 8.20 16.10 -37.56
C GLY A 202 7.34 15.07 -36.83
N GLY A 203 7.08 15.26 -35.53
CA GLY A 203 6.21 14.39 -34.71
C GLY A 203 6.92 13.15 -34.17
N ALA A 204 8.25 13.14 -34.12
CA ALA A 204 9.03 12.03 -33.60
C ALA A 204 8.82 11.87 -32.08
N ALA A 205 8.93 12.96 -31.32
CA ALA A 205 8.65 12.98 -29.88
C ALA A 205 7.21 12.54 -29.55
N LEU A 206 6.25 12.88 -30.43
CA LEU A 206 4.86 12.42 -30.26
C LEU A 206 4.73 10.90 -30.45
N LYS A 207 5.43 10.32 -31.43
CA LYS A 207 5.44 8.87 -31.66
C LYS A 207 6.11 8.12 -30.51
N GLU A 208 7.22 8.63 -29.97
CA GLU A 208 7.90 8.03 -28.81
C GLU A 208 6.98 8.00 -27.58
N LEU A 209 6.28 9.10 -27.28
CA LEU A 209 5.32 9.15 -26.17
C LEU A 209 4.13 8.20 -26.38
N GLN A 210 3.66 8.02 -27.62
CA GLN A 210 2.60 7.07 -27.95
C GLN A 210 3.06 5.62 -27.77
N GLN A 211 4.28 5.29 -28.21
CA GLN A 211 4.89 3.97 -28.01
C GLN A 211 5.10 3.67 -26.53
N ALA A 212 5.60 4.64 -25.76
CA ALA A 212 5.74 4.54 -24.32
C ALA A 212 4.39 4.28 -23.63
N ALA A 213 3.33 5.00 -24.02
CA ALA A 213 1.97 4.78 -23.50
C ALA A 213 1.43 3.38 -23.82
N GLU A 214 1.71 2.84 -25.01
CA GLU A 214 1.27 1.51 -25.40
C GLU A 214 2.06 0.40 -24.68
N ALA A 215 3.37 0.56 -24.56
CA ALA A 215 4.24 -0.34 -23.80
C ALA A 215 3.86 -0.36 -22.31
N ALA A 216 3.58 0.81 -21.71
CA ALA A 216 3.11 0.93 -20.34
C ALA A 216 1.76 0.22 -20.12
N LYS A 217 0.82 0.33 -21.06
CA LYS A 217 -0.46 -0.42 -21.01
C LYS A 217 -0.26 -1.92 -21.06
N ARG A 218 0.64 -2.41 -21.93
CA ARG A 218 0.99 -3.84 -22.01
C ARG A 218 1.63 -4.32 -20.71
N TYR A 219 2.53 -3.52 -20.13
CA TYR A 219 3.17 -3.83 -18.86
C TYR A 219 2.14 -3.98 -17.72
N LEU A 220 1.18 -3.05 -17.62
CA LEU A 220 0.09 -3.14 -16.63
C LEU A 220 -0.84 -4.33 -16.89
N GLY A 221 -1.12 -4.66 -18.15
CA GLY A 221 -1.96 -5.82 -18.51
C GLY A 221 -1.30 -7.18 -18.28
N GLY A 222 0.04 -7.26 -18.39
CA GLY A 222 0.80 -8.52 -18.26
C GLY A 222 1.07 -8.98 -16.83
N GLN A 223 0.80 -8.18 -15.80
CA GLN A 223 0.90 -8.61 -14.40
C GLN A 223 -0.31 -9.42 -13.89
N HIS A 224 -1.36 -9.55 -14.72
CA HIS A 224 -2.59 -10.31 -14.41
C HIS A 224 -2.69 -11.64 -15.19
N SER A 225 -1.59 -12.18 -15.69
CA SER A 225 -1.52 -13.46 -16.44
C SER A 225 -0.68 -14.51 -15.72
#